data_AF-A0AAW4X122-F1
#
_entry.id   AF-A0AAW4X122-F1
#
_cell.length_a   1.000
_cell.length_b   1.000
_cell.length_c   1.000
_cell.angle_alpha   90.00
_cell.angle_beta   90.00
_cell.angle_gamma   90.00
#
_symmetry.space_group_name_H-M   'P 1'
#
loop_
_entity.id
_entity.type
_entity.pdbx_description
1 polymer ?
#
loop_
_entity_poly.entity_id
_entity_poly.type
_entity_poly.pdbx_seq_one_letter_code
_entity_poly.pdbx_strand_id
1 'polypeptide(L)'
;MSALLRKLVLGAPDKYITAAVIFAGIMSNIASDAGYSPEFAQMAYRIGDSTTNIITPLMPYFAIIIAFAKKYDDDIGIGTLISTMVPYSIAFMIGWTLLLIVWFVFNLPIGPGGILFY
;
A
#
# COMPACT_ATOMS: atom_id res chain seq x y z
N MET A 1 -19.93 1.01 6.90
CA MET A 1 -19.80 1.35 5.47
C MET A 1 -19.34 2.80 5.23
N SER A 2 -20.00 3.82 5.80
CA SER A 2 -19.75 5.23 5.45
C SER A 2 -18.41 5.82 5.90
N ALA A 3 -17.77 5.27 6.94
CA ALA A 3 -16.47 5.75 7.41
C ALA A 3 -15.29 5.32 6.51
N LEU A 4 -15.41 4.17 5.85
CA LEU A 4 -14.37 3.60 4.99
C LEU A 4 -14.29 4.32 3.64
N LEU A 5 -15.47 4.55 3.03
CA LEU A 5 -15.61 5.38 1.83
C LEU A 5 -15.07 6.78 2.06
N ARG A 6 -15.32 7.37 3.23
CA ARG A 6 -14.85 8.72 3.57
C ARG A 6 -13.34 8.79 3.73
N LYS A 7 -12.70 7.75 4.28
CA LYS A 7 -11.22 7.68 4.39
C LYS A 7 -10.52 7.44 3.05
N LEU A 8 -11.15 6.66 2.16
CA LEU A 8 -10.68 6.45 0.78
C LEU A 8 -10.79 7.70 -0.08
N VAL A 9 -11.90 8.44 0.03
CA VAL A 9 -12.15 9.65 -0.75
C VAL A 9 -11.29 10.82 -0.28
N LEU A 10 -11.08 10.98 1.03
CA LEU A 10 -10.32 12.11 1.59
C LEU A 10 -8.80 11.93 1.57
N GLY A 11 -8.29 10.74 1.24
CA GLY A 11 -6.85 10.45 1.16
C GLY A 11 -6.27 10.53 -0.25
N ALA A 12 -7.11 10.61 -1.28
CA ALA A 12 -6.67 10.62 -2.68
C ALA A 12 -6.56 12.07 -3.22
N PRO A 13 -5.51 12.40 -4.01
CA PRO A 13 -5.37 13.72 -4.62
C PRO A 13 -6.58 14.07 -5.49
N ASP A 14 -7.14 15.28 -5.33
CA ASP A 14 -8.44 15.73 -5.89
C ASP A 14 -8.66 15.39 -7.37
N LYS A 15 -7.59 15.45 -8.18
CA LYS A 15 -7.61 15.14 -9.61
C LYS A 15 -7.91 13.67 -9.94
N TYR A 16 -7.63 12.75 -9.01
CA TYR A 16 -7.69 11.31 -9.23
C TYR A 16 -8.75 10.60 -8.38
N ILE A 17 -9.52 11.32 -7.56
CA ILE A 17 -10.56 10.74 -6.69
C ILE A 17 -11.56 9.92 -7.52
N THR A 18 -12.03 10.44 -8.64
CA THR A 18 -12.98 9.72 -9.51
C THR A 18 -12.40 8.42 -10.05
N ALA A 19 -11.15 8.45 -10.50
CA ALA A 19 -10.45 7.26 -11.01
C ALA A 19 -10.23 6.22 -9.89
N ALA A 20 -9.83 6.68 -8.70
CA ALA A 20 -9.63 5.83 -7.53
C ALA A 20 -10.94 5.15 -7.08
N VAL A 21 -12.06 5.88 -7.06
CA VAL A 21 -13.37 5.34 -6.69
C VAL A 21 -13.87 4.31 -7.70
N ILE A 22 -13.73 4.58 -9.01
CA ILE A 22 -14.10 3.62 -10.07
C ILE A 22 -13.23 2.37 -9.97
N PHE A 23 -11.92 2.53 -9.83
CA PHE A 23 -10.99 1.42 -9.72
C PHE A 23 -11.28 0.56 -8.48
N ALA A 24 -11.50 1.17 -7.32
CA ALA A 24 -11.87 0.47 -6.10
C ALA A 24 -13.21 -0.29 -6.24
N GLY A 25 -14.19 0.31 -6.92
CA GLY A 25 -15.48 -0.33 -7.20
C GLY A 25 -15.37 -1.57 -8.11
N ILE A 26 -14.54 -1.49 -9.15
CA ILE A 26 -14.26 -2.62 -10.05
C ILE A 26 -13.54 -3.73 -9.29
N MET A 27 -12.49 -3.40 -8.54
CA MET A 27 -11.74 -4.36 -7.72
C MET A 27 -12.63 -5.05 -6.68
N SER A 28 -13.55 -4.31 -6.06
CA SER A 28 -14.50 -4.88 -5.09
C SER A 28 -15.52 -5.82 -5.73
N ASN A 29 -15.99 -5.52 -6.96
CA ASN A 29 -16.89 -6.43 -7.69
C ASN A 29 -16.17 -7.72 -8.06
N ILE A 30 -14.96 -7.62 -8.64
CA ILE A 30 -14.16 -8.78 -9.01
C ILE A 30 -13.83 -9.65 -7.79
N ALA A 31 -13.49 -9.02 -6.66
CA ALA A 31 -13.24 -9.73 -5.41
C ALA A 31 -14.50 -10.48 -4.94
N SER A 32 -15.66 -9.82 -4.97
CA SER A 32 -16.93 -10.44 -4.58
C SER A 32 -17.36 -11.58 -5.50
N ASP A 33 -17.21 -11.43 -6.82
CA ASP A 33 -17.53 -12.49 -7.80
C ASP A 33 -16.60 -13.70 -7.66
N ALA A 34 -15.37 -13.47 -7.21
CA ALA A 34 -14.40 -14.52 -6.88
C ALA A 34 -14.57 -15.08 -5.45
N GLY A 35 -15.55 -14.60 -4.68
CA GLY A 35 -15.85 -15.05 -3.32
C GLY A 35 -14.93 -14.48 -2.23
N TYR A 36 -14.10 -13.48 -2.54
CA TYR A 36 -13.17 -12.85 -1.60
C TYR A 36 -13.81 -11.74 -0.77
N SER A 37 -13.46 -11.68 0.51
CA SER A 37 -13.98 -10.68 1.42
C SER A 37 -13.38 -9.27 1.22
N PRO A 38 -14.13 -8.20 1.49
CA PRO A 38 -13.59 -6.83 1.48
C PRO A 38 -12.38 -6.61 2.39
N GLU A 39 -12.26 -7.41 3.46
CA GLU A 39 -11.14 -7.43 4.39
C GLU A 39 -9.85 -7.92 3.69
N PHE A 40 -9.95 -8.93 2.83
CA PHE A 40 -8.84 -9.41 2.01
C PHE A 40 -8.37 -8.35 1.02
N ALA A 41 -9.31 -7.68 0.34
CA ALA A 41 -9.00 -6.57 -0.56
C ALA A 41 -8.30 -5.40 0.17
N GLN A 42 -8.74 -5.07 1.38
CA GLN A 42 -8.10 -4.04 2.21
C GLN A 42 -6.68 -4.42 2.64
N MET A 43 -6.44 -5.70 2.96
CA MET A 43 -5.10 -6.17 3.29
C MET A 43 -4.15 -6.04 2.10
N ALA A 44 -4.57 -6.45 0.91
CA ALA A 44 -3.79 -6.27 -0.31
C ALA A 44 -3.47 -4.79 -0.60
N TYR A 45 -4.46 -3.89 -0.41
CA TYR A 45 -4.25 -2.44 -0.53
C TYR A 45 -3.18 -1.94 0.45
N ARG A 46 -3.22 -2.36 1.72
CA ARG A 46 -2.26 -1.95 2.75
C ARG A 46 -0.83 -2.38 2.44
N ILE A 47 -0.67 -3.57 1.87
CA ILE A 47 0.63 -4.07 1.42
C ILE A 47 1.18 -3.15 0.31
N GLY A 48 0.36 -2.80 -0.68
CA GLY A 48 0.76 -1.89 -1.76
C GLY A 48 1.12 -0.48 -1.29
N ASP A 49 0.28 0.12 -0.44
CA ASP A 49 0.49 1.46 0.11
C ASP A 49 1.80 1.54 0.92
N SER A 50 2.06 0.57 1.79
CA SER A 50 3.25 0.57 2.65
C SER A 50 4.57 0.43 1.88
N THR A 51 4.61 -0.46 0.88
CA THR A 51 5.84 -0.82 0.16
C THR A 51 6.33 0.30 -0.76
N THR A 52 5.40 1.12 -1.27
CA THR A 52 5.68 2.22 -2.20
C THR A 52 5.95 3.56 -1.52
N ASN A 53 5.55 3.72 -0.26
CA ASN A 53 5.82 4.93 0.52
C ASN A 53 7.33 5.22 0.69
N ILE A 54 8.18 4.19 0.69
CA ILE A 54 9.64 4.32 0.89
C ILE A 54 10.32 5.05 -0.28
N ILE A 55 9.82 4.90 -1.49
CA ILE A 55 10.40 5.49 -2.72
C ILE A 55 9.74 6.82 -3.11
N THR A 56 8.73 7.27 -2.35
CA THR A 56 7.93 8.44 -2.70
C THR A 56 8.53 9.72 -2.12
N PRO A 57 8.97 10.69 -2.95
CA PRO A 57 9.55 11.95 -2.46
C PRO A 57 8.52 12.92 -1.87
N LEU A 58 7.23 12.61 -2.00
CA LEU A 58 6.12 13.46 -1.56
C LEU A 58 5.72 13.22 -0.10
N MET A 59 6.33 12.25 0.58
CA MET A 59 6.01 12.00 1.99
C MET A 59 6.49 13.15 2.89
N PRO A 60 5.74 13.56 3.93
CA PRO A 60 6.10 14.70 4.79
C PRO A 60 7.49 14.61 5.43
N TYR A 61 7.99 13.39 5.66
CA TYR A 61 9.28 13.13 6.29
C TYR A 61 10.47 13.15 5.33
N PHE A 62 10.25 13.23 4.01
CA PHE A 62 11.30 13.10 3.01
C PHE A 62 12.40 14.16 3.17
N ALA A 63 12.01 15.41 3.44
CA ALA A 63 12.94 16.51 3.66
C ALA A 63 13.90 16.25 4.85
N ILE A 64 13.39 15.64 5.92
CA ILE A 64 14.18 15.28 7.10
C ILE A 64 15.19 14.17 6.74
N ILE A 65 14.75 13.15 5.99
CA ILE A 65 15.61 12.04 5.56
C ILE A 65 16.77 12.56 4.69
N ILE A 66 16.49 13.44 3.72
CA ILE A 66 17.52 14.08 2.89
C ILE A 66 18.50 14.89 3.75
N ALA A 67 18.00 15.69 4.71
CA ALA A 67 18.86 16.48 5.58
C ALA A 67 19.81 15.60 6.42
N PHE A 68 19.32 14.47 6.93
CA PHE A 68 20.17 13.50 7.63
C PHE A 68 21.12 12.76 6.71
N ALA A 69 20.70 12.38 5.50
CA ALA A 69 21.56 11.72 4.54
C ALA A 69 22.73 12.62 4.12
N LYS A 70 22.43 13.90 3.87
CA LYS A 70 23.45 14.92 3.56
C LYS A 70 24.49 15.12 4.66
N LYS A 71 24.16 14.83 5.91
CA LYS A 71 25.14 14.87 7.02
C LYS A 71 26.26 13.84 6.87
N TYR A 72 26.01 12.74 6.16
CA TYR A 72 26.98 11.66 5.95
C TYR A 72 27.57 11.66 4.54
N ASP A 73 26.83 12.18 3.55
CA ASP A 73 27.24 12.28 2.15
C ASP A 73 26.65 13.56 1.53
N ASP A 74 27.48 14.60 1.38
CA ASP A 74 27.06 15.93 0.91
C ASP A 74 26.53 15.93 -0.53
N ASP A 75 26.98 14.97 -1.35
CA ASP A 75 26.62 14.82 -2.77
C ASP A 75 25.32 14.02 -2.97
N ILE A 76 24.72 13.49 -1.90
CA ILE A 76 23.50 12.69 -2.02
C ILE A 76 22.32 13.54 -2.50
N GLY A 77 21.80 13.17 -3.67
CA GLY A 77 20.61 13.75 -4.28
C GLY A 77 19.33 12.99 -3.95
N ILE A 78 18.19 13.61 -4.27
CA ILE A 78 16.85 12.99 -4.19
C ILE A 78 16.82 11.66 -4.98
N GLY A 79 17.39 11.66 -6.19
CA GLY A 79 17.44 10.48 -7.04
C GLY A 79 18.28 9.35 -6.45
N THR A 80 19.44 9.67 -5.87
CA THR A 80 20.33 8.69 -5.21
C THR A 80 19.66 8.09 -3.97
N LEU A 81 18.95 8.91 -3.20
CA LEU A 81 18.21 8.42 -2.04
C LEU A 81 17.06 7.50 -2.48
N ILE A 82 16.29 7.86 -3.50
CA ILE A 82 15.21 7.00 -4.00
C ILE A 82 15.77 5.70 -4.59
N SER A 83 16.83 5.77 -5.40
CA SER A 83 17.39 4.59 -6.06
C SER A 83 17.99 3.60 -5.07
N THR A 84 18.60 4.08 -3.98
CA THR A 84 19.08 3.23 -2.89
C THR A 84 17.94 2.56 -2.12
N MET A 85 16.75 3.18 -2.09
CA MET A 85 15.56 2.64 -1.43
C MET A 85 14.75 1.66 -2.30
N VAL A 86 14.87 1.73 -3.64
CA VAL A 86 14.13 0.85 -4.58
C VAL A 86 14.36 -0.65 -4.31
N PRO A 87 15.59 -1.15 -4.11
CA PRO A 87 15.82 -2.55 -3.77
C PRO A 87 15.09 -3.00 -2.49
N TYR A 88 15.03 -2.13 -1.48
CA TYR A 88 14.31 -2.41 -0.23
C TYR A 88 12.80 -2.46 -0.47
N SER A 89 12.26 -1.52 -1.25
CA SER A 89 10.84 -1.52 -1.63
C SER A 89 10.43 -2.81 -2.34
N ILE A 90 11.26 -3.28 -3.29
CA ILE A 90 11.03 -4.55 -4.01
C ILE A 90 11.10 -5.74 -3.04
N ALA A 91 12.12 -5.80 -2.18
CA ALA A 91 12.27 -6.88 -1.20
C ALA A 91 11.07 -6.95 -0.24
N PHE A 92 10.60 -5.79 0.26
CA PHE A 92 9.40 -5.71 1.09
C PHE A 92 8.14 -6.09 0.33
N MET A 93 7.99 -5.67 -0.93
CA MET A 93 6.85 -6.04 -1.76
C MET A 93 6.77 -7.55 -1.95
N ILE A 94 7.88 -8.20 -2.30
CA ILE A 94 7.95 -9.66 -2.42
C ILE A 94 7.64 -10.33 -1.06
N GLY A 95 8.30 -9.88 0.01
CA GLY A 95 8.10 -10.46 1.35
C GLY A 95 6.65 -10.37 1.83
N TRP A 96 6.01 -9.21 1.67
CA TRP A 96 4.61 -9.02 2.06
C TRP A 96 3.63 -9.79 1.17
N THR A 97 3.89 -9.88 -0.14
CA THR A 97 3.08 -10.70 -1.04
C THR A 97 3.20 -12.19 -0.69
N LEU A 98 4.39 -12.68 -0.37
CA LEU A 98 4.57 -14.06 0.07
C LEU A 98 3.82 -14.33 1.38
N LEU A 99 3.88 -13.39 2.33
CA LEU A 99 3.11 -13.49 3.58
C LEU A 99 1.61 -13.57 3.32
N LEU A 100 1.10 -12.75 2.40
CA LEU A 100 -0.30 -12.77 1.97
C LEU A 100 -0.69 -14.12 1.35
N ILE A 101 0.17 -14.68 0.50
CA ILE A 101 -0.05 -16.01 -0.12
C ILE A 101 -0.11 -17.10 0.95
N VAL A 102 0.80 -17.07 1.92
CA VAL A 102 0.77 -18.00 3.07
C VAL A 102 -0.56 -17.85 3.81
N TRP A 103 -0.96 -16.63 4.17
CA TRP A 103 -2.24 -16.39 4.85
C TRP A 103 -3.45 -16.91 4.08
N PHE A 104 -3.42 -16.75 2.75
CA PHE A 104 -4.46 -17.21 1.84
C PHE A 104 -4.53 -18.74 1.78
N VAL A 105 -3.40 -19.41 1.56
CA VAL A 105 -3.31 -20.88 1.42
C VAL A 105 -3.69 -21.59 2.72
N PHE A 106 -3.28 -21.05 3.87
CA PHE A 106 -3.59 -21.63 5.18
C PHE A 106 -4.97 -21.21 5.72
N ASN A 107 -5.74 -20.46 4.93
CA ASN A 107 -7.08 -19.98 5.28
C ASN A 107 -7.13 -19.28 6.66
N LEU A 108 -6.10 -18.49 6.96
CA LEU A 108 -5.93 -17.85 8.26
C LEU A 108 -6.87 -16.63 8.40
N PRO A 109 -7.53 -16.44 9.55
CA PRO A 109 -8.38 -15.29 9.77
C PRO A 109 -7.56 -13.99 9.66
N ILE A 110 -8.01 -13.08 8.81
CA ILE A 110 -7.33 -11.79 8.55
C ILE A 110 -7.53 -10.82 9.73
N GLY A 111 -8.48 -11.13 10.62
CA GLY A 111 -8.76 -10.39 11.85
C GLY A 111 -9.83 -11.11 12.68
N PRO A 112 -10.16 -10.58 13.87
CA PRO A 112 -11.22 -11.15 14.69
C PRO A 112 -12.57 -11.02 13.97
N GLY A 113 -13.15 -12.16 13.58
CA GLY A 113 -14.34 -12.23 12.72
C GLY A 113 -14.09 -12.02 11.22
N GLY A 114 -12.83 -11.93 10.79
CA GLY A 114 -12.44 -11.77 9.39
C GLY A 114 -12.49 -13.09 8.64
N ILE A 115 -13.56 -13.31 7.90
CA ILE A 115 -13.75 -14.46 7.02
C ILE A 115 -12.98 -14.18 5.71
N LEU A 116 -12.21 -15.16 5.22
CA LEU A 116 -11.45 -15.05 3.96
C LEU A 116 -12.34 -15.16 2.72
N PHE A 117 -13.44 -15.89 2.86
CA PHE A 117 -14.40 -16.19 1.82
C PHE A 117 -15.82 -15.86 2.29
N TYR A 118 -16.68 -15.45 1.37
CA TYR A 118 -18.13 -15.33 1.57
C TYR A 118 -18.86 -16.50 0.92
#